data_AF-A0A655Z523-F1
#
_entry.id   AF-A0A655Z523-F1
#
_cell.length_a   1.000
_cell.length_b   1.000
_cell.length_c   1.000
_cell.angle_alpha   90.00
_cell.angle_beta   90.00
_cell.angle_gamma   90.00
#
_symmetry.space_group_name_H-M   'P 1'
#
loop_
_entity.id
_entity.type
_entity.pdbx_description
1 polymer ?
#
loop_
_entity_poly.entity_id
_entity_poly.type
_entity_poly.pdbx_seq_one_letter_code
_entity_poly.pdbx_strand_id
1 'polypeptide(L)'
;MSVNILQRQPRLTVSNLDAKCKALVAGLGIGTLPLQVAQPYIDKGELKAIHGSEDLEMDIVLAWRRNQMGEAKSWCIQYLKKNWRWE
;
A
#
# COMPACT_ATOMS: atom_id res chain seq x y z
N MET A 1 2.27 -9.48 -37.64
CA MET A 1 1.51 -9.46 -36.38
C MET A 1 2.25 -8.58 -35.39
N SER A 2 1.67 -7.45 -34.98
CA SER A 2 2.24 -6.63 -33.90
C SER A 2 1.89 -7.29 -32.55
N VAL A 3 2.87 -7.34 -31.65
CA VAL A 3 2.68 -7.86 -30.28
C VAL A 3 2.79 -6.67 -29.34
N ASN A 4 1.86 -6.56 -28.37
CA ASN A 4 1.90 -5.50 -27.38
C ASN A 4 3.13 -5.71 -26.47
N ILE A 5 3.97 -4.69 -26.34
CA ILE A 5 5.23 -4.74 -25.58
C ILE A 5 5.02 -5.17 -24.12
N LEU A 6 3.86 -4.85 -23.52
CA LEU A 6 3.53 -5.21 -22.15
C LEU A 6 3.26 -6.72 -21.98
N GLN A 7 2.89 -7.44 -23.04
CA GLN A 7 2.56 -8.86 -22.97
C GLN A 7 3.79 -9.77 -22.81
N ARG A 8 5.00 -9.27 -23.09
CA ARG A 8 6.25 -10.05 -23.02
C ARG A 8 7.19 -9.63 -21.90
N GLN A 9 6.76 -8.73 -21.01
CA GLN A 9 7.58 -8.35 -19.87
C GLN A 9 7.53 -9.43 -18.78
N PRO A 10 8.68 -9.86 -18.24
CA PRO A 10 8.72 -10.72 -17.06
C PRO A 10 7.96 -10.05 -15.92
N ARG A 11 7.05 -10.79 -15.28
CA ARG A 11 6.25 -10.31 -14.15
C ARG A 11 6.60 -11.08 -12.90
N LEU A 12 6.89 -10.35 -11.83
CA LEU A 12 7.03 -10.90 -10.49
C LEU A 12 5.75 -10.64 -9.70
N THR A 13 5.09 -11.70 -9.26
CA THR A 13 3.90 -11.61 -8.39
C THR A 13 4.30 -11.98 -6.97
N VAL A 14 3.81 -11.22 -6.00
CA VAL A 14 4.06 -11.44 -4.57
C VAL A 14 2.75 -11.56 -3.81
N SER A 15 2.77 -12.28 -2.69
CA SER A 15 1.55 -12.61 -1.93
C SER A 15 1.10 -11.53 -0.95
N ASN A 16 1.98 -10.60 -0.57
CA ASN A 16 1.68 -9.54 0.40
C ASN A 16 2.59 -8.32 0.21
N LEU A 17 2.30 -7.23 0.94
CA LEU A 17 2.99 -5.95 0.81
C LEU A 17 4.44 -6.00 1.34
N ASP A 18 4.72 -6.76 2.40
CA ASP A 18 6.08 -6.94 2.94
C ASP A 18 7.00 -7.60 1.92
N ALA A 19 6.54 -8.68 1.27
CA ALA A 19 7.25 -9.34 0.18
C ALA A 19 7.47 -8.38 -1.00
N LYS A 20 6.50 -7.50 -1.29
CA LYS A 20 6.66 -6.44 -2.30
C LYS A 20 7.80 -5.48 -1.95
N CYS A 21 7.84 -5.00 -0.71
CA CYS A 21 8.89 -4.09 -0.26
C CYS A 21 10.28 -4.73 -0.36
N LYS A 22 10.42 -5.98 0.12
CA LYS A 22 11.68 -6.74 0.03
C LYS A 22 12.14 -6.93 -1.42
N ALA A 23 11.22 -7.27 -2.33
CA ALA A 23 11.55 -7.43 -3.74
C ALA A 23 12.01 -6.12 -4.39
N LEU A 24 11.39 -4.99 -4.05
CA LEU A 24 11.76 -3.67 -4.57
C LEU A 24 13.11 -3.21 -4.03
N VAL A 25 13.36 -3.36 -2.72
CA VAL A 25 14.66 -3.05 -2.09
C VAL A 25 15.78 -3.91 -2.68
N ALA A 26 15.49 -5.18 -3.02
CA ALA A 26 16.42 -6.06 -3.70
C ALA A 26 16.63 -5.75 -5.19
N GLY A 27 15.98 -4.70 -5.73
CA GLY A 27 16.13 -4.27 -7.12
C GLY A 27 15.46 -5.20 -8.14
N LEU A 28 14.51 -6.04 -7.73
CA LEU A 28 13.85 -7.01 -8.61
C LEU A 28 12.76 -6.40 -9.50
N GLY A 29 12.50 -5.10 -9.41
CA GLY A 29 11.54 -4.40 -10.25
C GLY A 29 11.18 -3.00 -9.74
N ILE A 30 10.11 -2.45 -10.29
CA ILE A 30 9.49 -1.19 -9.88
C ILE A 30 8.00 -1.40 -9.61
N GLY A 31 7.37 -0.51 -8.85
CA GLY A 31 5.93 -0.54 -8.66
C GLY A 31 5.41 0.51 -7.69
N THR A 32 4.09 0.58 -7.59
CA THR A 32 3.38 1.53 -6.71
C THR A 32 3.30 1.01 -5.28
N LEU A 33 3.59 1.85 -4.30
CA LEU A 33 3.44 1.58 -2.87
C LEU A 33 2.65 2.72 -2.20
N PRO A 34 1.90 2.44 -1.12
CA PRO A 34 1.42 3.51 -0.26
C PRO A 34 2.60 4.32 0.29
N LEU A 35 2.46 5.64 0.31
CA LEU A 35 3.54 6.56 0.69
C LEU A 35 4.12 6.21 2.07
N GLN A 36 3.26 5.95 3.05
CA GLN A 36 3.63 5.62 4.43
C GLN A 36 4.48 4.35 4.53
N VAL A 37 4.30 3.41 3.59
CA VAL A 37 5.07 2.17 3.55
C VAL A 37 6.41 2.38 2.87
N ALA A 38 6.47 3.24 1.84
CA ALA A 38 7.70 3.53 1.12
C ALA A 38 8.63 4.49 1.88
N GLN A 39 8.07 5.44 2.64
CA GLN A 39 8.81 6.54 3.28
C GLN A 39 10.02 6.07 4.10
N PRO A 40 9.93 5.07 4.99
CA PRO A 40 11.08 4.62 5.77
C PRO A 40 12.23 4.06 4.93
N TYR A 41 11.94 3.50 3.75
CA TYR A 41 12.94 2.99 2.83
C TYR A 41 13.54 4.11 1.98
N ILE A 42 12.74 5.11 1.62
CA ILE A 42 13.19 6.32 0.93
C ILE A 42 14.13 7.12 1.82
N ASP A 43 13.78 7.31 3.10
CA ASP A 43 14.57 8.04 4.08
C ASP A 43 15.95 7.38 4.31
N LYS A 44 16.02 6.05 4.19
CA LYS A 44 17.26 5.27 4.26
C LYS A 44 18.04 5.24 2.94
N GLY A 45 17.47 5.76 1.85
CA GLY A 45 18.04 5.68 0.51
C GLY A 45 17.97 4.30 -0.14
N GLU A 46 17.20 3.37 0.43
CA GLU A 46 17.00 2.01 -0.11
C GLU A 46 16.01 2.00 -1.28
N LEU A 47 15.05 2.93 -1.29
CA LEU A 47 14.10 3.13 -2.39
C LEU A 47 14.15 4.58 -2.88
N LYS A 48 13.74 4.78 -4.13
CA LYS A 48 13.61 6.11 -4.73
C LYS A 48 12.26 6.24 -5.42
N ALA A 49 11.56 7.35 -5.14
CA ALA A 49 10.33 7.70 -5.86
C ALA A 49 10.63 7.99 -7.34
N ILE A 50 9.79 7.45 -8.22
CA ILE A 50 9.86 7.72 -9.67
C ILE A 50 8.99 8.95 -9.93
N HIS A 51 9.59 10.05 -10.38
CA HIS A 51 8.86 11.28 -10.70
C HIS A 51 8.15 11.17 -12.06
N GLY A 52 7.04 11.88 -12.23
CA GLY A 52 6.27 11.94 -13.48
C GLY A 52 5.17 10.88 -13.60
N SER A 53 4.99 10.02 -12.59
CA SER A 53 3.78 9.22 -12.42
C SER A 53 2.71 9.99 -11.66
N GLU A 54 1.45 9.68 -11.94
CA GLU A 54 0.33 10.21 -11.17
C GLU A 54 0.27 9.57 -9.78
N ASP A 55 0.02 10.40 -8.76
CA ASP A 55 -0.28 9.92 -7.42
C ASP A 55 -1.70 9.36 -7.38
N LEU A 56 -1.86 8.21 -6.72
CA LEU A 56 -3.15 7.55 -6.55
C LEU A 56 -3.61 7.71 -5.11
N GLU A 57 -4.76 8.36 -4.92
CA GLU A 57 -5.42 8.44 -3.63
C GLU A 57 -6.25 7.16 -3.37
N MET A 58 -6.23 6.69 -2.12
CA MET A 58 -6.97 5.51 -1.69
C MET A 58 -7.73 5.79 -0.40
N ASP A 59 -9.04 5.50 -0.41
CA ASP A 59 -9.87 5.59 0.77
C ASP A 59 -9.64 4.40 1.72
N ILE A 60 -9.34 4.70 2.98
CA ILE A 60 -9.35 3.71 4.06
C ILE A 60 -10.68 3.78 4.78
N VAL A 61 -11.41 2.67 4.75
CA VAL A 61 -12.73 2.55 5.39
C VAL A 61 -12.71 1.57 6.55
N LEU A 62 -13.47 1.88 7.60
CA LEU A 62 -13.75 0.96 8.67
C LEU A 62 -15.08 0.25 8.40
N ALA A 63 -15.05 -1.08 8.28
CA ALA A 63 -16.22 -1.88 7.95
C ALA A 63 -16.57 -2.87 9.06
N TRP A 64 -17.86 -3.06 9.32
CA TRP A 64 -18.33 -4.02 10.32
C TRP A 64 -19.74 -4.54 10.01
N ARG A 65 -20.07 -5.73 10.53
CA ARG A 65 -21.44 -6.26 10.51
C ARG A 65 -22.35 -5.45 11.45
N ARG A 66 -23.52 -5.03 10.94
CA ARG A 66 -24.47 -4.15 11.64
C ARG A 66 -25.19 -4.80 12.83
N ASN A 67 -25.40 -6.11 12.78
CA ASN A 67 -26.21 -6.86 13.74
C ASN A 67 -25.53 -7.16 15.09
N GLN A 68 -24.28 -6.75 15.29
CA GLN A 68 -23.54 -6.97 16.53
C GLN A 68 -22.77 -5.71 16.90
N MET A 69 -23.44 -4.79 17.61
CA MET A 69 -22.85 -3.55 18.09
C MET A 69 -22.92 -3.47 19.62
N GLY A 70 -21.98 -4.16 20.28
CA GLY A 70 -21.77 -4.01 21.72
C GLY A 70 -21.00 -2.75 22.07
N GLU A 71 -20.95 -2.42 23.36
CA GLU A 71 -20.26 -1.24 23.89
C GLU A 71 -18.77 -1.23 23.54
N ALA A 72 -18.07 -2.36 23.69
CA ALA A 72 -16.65 -2.47 23.39
C ALA A 72 -16.31 -2.15 21.92
N LYS A 73 -17.13 -2.64 20.99
CA LYS A 73 -16.96 -2.38 19.55
C LYS A 73 -17.27 -0.93 19.22
N SER A 74 -18.34 -0.37 19.79
CA SER A 74 -18.70 1.04 19.61
C SER A 74 -17.60 1.96 20.11
N TRP A 75 -17.08 1.69 21.30
CA TRP A 75 -15.95 2.41 21.87
C TRP A 75 -14.72 2.30 20.98
N CYS A 76 -14.36 1.09 20.51
CA CYS A 76 -13.21 0.89 19.64
C CYS A 76 -13.35 1.67 18.32
N ILE A 77 -14.51 1.66 17.69
CA ILE A 77 -14.79 2.45 16.47
C ILE A 77 -14.60 3.94 16.74
N GLN A 78 -15.15 4.47 17.83
CA GLN A 78 -15.02 5.88 18.20
C GLN A 78 -13.56 6.24 18.52
N TYR A 79 -12.87 5.36 19.25
CA TYR A 79 -11.46 5.51 19.58
C TYR A 79 -10.61 5.56 18.32
N LEU A 80 -10.79 4.61 17.38
CA LEU A 80 -10.07 4.61 16.11
C LEU A 80 -10.40 5.87 15.32
N LYS A 81 -11.67 6.25 15.16
CA LYS A 81 -12.04 7.49 14.46
C LYS A 81 -11.40 8.74 15.06
N LYS A 82 -11.26 8.82 16.39
CA LYS A 82 -10.68 9.96 17.08
C LYS A 82 -9.15 9.97 17.03
N ASN A 83 -8.52 8.80 17.06
CA ASN A 83 -7.08 8.66 17.23
C ASN A 83 -6.35 8.17 15.97
N TRP A 84 -7.07 7.92 14.87
CA TRP A 84 -6.45 7.59 13.59
C TRP A 84 -5.75 8.82 13.05
N ARG A 85 -4.44 8.87 13.28
CA ARG A 85 -3.54 9.89 12.77
C ARG A 85 -2.81 9.32 11.56
N TRP A 86 -2.68 10.16 10.54
CA TRP A 86 -1.94 9.87 9.32
C TRP A 86 -0.45 10.27 9.43
N GLU A 87 0.01 10.53 10.67
CA GLU A 87 1.36 11.00 11.01
C GLU A 87 2.36 9.83 11.06
#